data_AF-A0A968TRH4-F1
#
_entry.id   AF-A0A968TRH4-F1
#
_cell.length_a   1.000
_cell.length_b   1.000
_cell.length_c   1.000
_cell.angle_alpha   90.00
_cell.angle_beta   90.00
_cell.angle_gamma   90.00
#
_symmetry.space_group_name_H-M   'P 1'
#
loop_
_entity.id
_entity.type
_entity.pdbx_description
1 polymer ?
#
loop_
_entity_poly.entity_id
_entity_poly.type
_entity_poly.pdbx_seq_one_letter_code
_entity_poly.pdbx_strand_id
1 'polypeptide(L)'
;MPNHPEIKELSPRDPLFRQLTEDIELARMALSQTGRQRPALVLYRYQPRSTDSVFGFSSHFSLPYDTVASLNRVESSVTEMGTGTILVPNQPGLFVPETPRSELERMMAGVSEAQRVGGERVLIAGEDDSIEAFWFFPGELFTSIERSFFLRIVFRYPPCRRPDDLVLRHPAQSYHGPGPLSRGSRSRGS
;
A
#
# COMPACT_ATOMS: atom_id res chain seq x y z
N MET A 1 -16.25 -3.28 -28.11
CA MET A 1 -16.12 -4.13 -26.89
C MET A 1 -15.05 -3.50 -26.03
N PRO A 2 -15.33 -3.18 -24.76
CA PRO A 2 -15.00 -1.88 -24.17
C PRO A 2 -13.52 -1.62 -24.31
N ASN A 3 -13.19 -0.76 -25.27
CA ASN A 3 -11.83 -0.50 -25.68
C ASN A 3 -11.27 0.42 -24.59
N HIS A 4 -10.84 -0.17 -23.48
CA HIS A 4 -10.22 0.57 -22.40
C HIS A 4 -9.06 1.36 -23.01
N PRO A 5 -8.97 2.68 -22.77
CA PRO A 5 -7.92 3.50 -23.32
C PRO A 5 -6.54 2.95 -22.92
N GLU A 6 -5.66 2.79 -23.90
CA GLU A 6 -4.33 2.23 -23.72
C GLU A 6 -3.31 3.34 -23.43
N ILE A 7 -2.64 3.24 -22.29
CA ILE A 7 -1.49 4.06 -21.92
C ILE A 7 -0.25 3.41 -22.53
N LYS A 8 0.46 4.16 -23.37
CA LYS A 8 1.66 3.66 -24.08
C LYS A 8 2.93 3.95 -23.29
N GLU A 9 2.94 5.06 -22.55
CA GLU A 9 4.10 5.49 -21.78
C GLU A 9 3.70 5.91 -20.37
N LEU A 10 4.42 5.41 -19.36
CA LEU A 10 4.28 5.83 -17.96
C LEU A 10 4.97 7.18 -17.72
N SER A 11 4.64 8.18 -18.53
CA SER A 11 5.24 9.50 -18.45
C SER A 11 4.22 10.60 -18.78
N PRO A 12 4.44 11.84 -18.28
CA PRO A 12 3.58 12.97 -18.60
C PRO A 12 3.52 13.34 -20.10
N ARG A 13 4.30 12.69 -20.97
CA ARG A 13 4.22 12.87 -22.42
C ARG A 13 2.99 12.17 -23.00
N ASP A 14 2.50 11.13 -22.35
CA ASP A 14 1.28 10.44 -22.71
C ASP A 14 0.06 11.21 -22.14
N PRO A 15 -0.86 11.71 -22.99
CA PRO A 15 -2.04 12.43 -22.53
C PRO A 15 -2.95 11.60 -21.61
N LEU A 16 -3.06 10.29 -21.85
CA LEU A 16 -3.90 9.41 -21.04
C LEU A 16 -3.29 9.16 -19.66
N PHE A 17 -1.96 9.07 -19.59
CA PHE A 17 -1.25 9.00 -18.32
C PHE A 17 -1.49 10.27 -17.47
N ARG A 18 -1.45 11.44 -18.10
CA ARG A 18 -1.76 12.72 -17.42
C ARG A 18 -3.18 12.76 -16.92
N GLN A 19 -4.14 12.45 -17.78
CA GLN A 19 -5.56 12.43 -17.43
C GLN A 19 -5.83 11.47 -16.28
N LEU A 20 -5.28 10.26 -16.35
CA LEU A 20 -5.38 9.26 -15.28
C LEU A 20 -4.84 9.81 -13.95
N THR A 21 -3.66 10.44 -13.97
CA THR A 21 -3.06 11.01 -12.76
C THR A 21 -3.94 12.12 -12.18
N GLU A 22 -4.49 13.01 -13.01
CA GLU A 22 -5.40 14.07 -12.59
C GLU A 22 -6.69 13.51 -11.95
N ASP A 23 -7.29 12.47 -12.55
CA ASP A 23 -8.46 11.78 -12.02
C ASP A 23 -8.18 11.13 -10.66
N ILE A 24 -7.00 10.49 -10.50
CA ILE A 24 -6.59 9.87 -9.24
C ILE A 24 -6.49 10.90 -8.12
N GLU A 25 -5.92 12.08 -8.41
CA GLU A 25 -5.85 13.18 -7.43
C GLU A 25 -7.24 13.67 -7.05
N LEU A 26 -8.14 13.86 -8.03
CA LEU A 26 -9.52 14.26 -7.76
C LEU A 26 -10.26 13.22 -6.92
N ALA A 27 -10.09 11.94 -7.22
CA ALA A 27 -10.68 10.85 -6.45
C ALA A 27 -10.15 10.81 -5.02
N ARG A 28 -8.84 11.01 -4.82
CA ARG A 28 -8.24 11.08 -3.47
C ARG A 28 -8.78 12.26 -2.68
N MET A 29 -8.90 13.44 -3.29
CA MET A 29 -9.52 14.60 -2.66
C MET A 29 -10.97 14.30 -2.25
N ALA A 30 -11.75 13.68 -3.13
CA ALA A 30 -13.14 13.33 -2.86
C ALA A 30 -13.29 12.28 -1.73
N LEU A 31 -12.36 11.33 -1.62
CA LEU A 31 -12.35 10.36 -0.51
C LEU A 31 -11.98 11.01 0.84
N SER A 32 -11.20 12.09 0.83
CA SER A 32 -10.80 12.81 2.05
C SER A 32 -11.81 13.88 2.50
N GLN A 33 -12.75 14.29 1.64
CA GLN A 33 -13.66 15.42 1.87
C GLN A 33 -15.11 14.97 1.76
N THR A 34 -15.84 15.03 2.88
CA THR A 34 -17.27 14.72 2.90
C THR A 34 -18.05 15.61 1.93
N GLY A 35 -18.88 15.00 1.08
CA GLY A 35 -19.77 15.71 0.16
C GLY A 35 -19.19 16.05 -1.22
N ARG A 36 -17.92 15.72 -1.47
CA ARG A 36 -17.31 15.86 -2.80
C ARG A 36 -17.54 14.59 -3.63
N GLN A 37 -17.98 14.75 -4.88
CA GLN A 37 -18.23 13.63 -5.77
C GLN A 37 -16.91 13.10 -6.36
N ARG A 38 -16.76 11.78 -6.37
CA ARG A 38 -15.65 11.10 -7.07
C ARG A 38 -15.88 11.10 -8.58
N PRO A 39 -14.82 11.08 -9.41
CA PRO A 39 -14.96 10.79 -10.82
C PRO A 39 -15.59 9.41 -11.03
N ALA A 40 -16.27 9.21 -12.15
CA ALA A 40 -16.76 7.89 -12.54
C ALA A 40 -15.56 6.92 -12.70
N LEU A 41 -15.76 5.65 -12.33
CA LEU A 41 -14.72 4.64 -12.48
C LEU A 41 -14.41 4.43 -13.97
N VAL A 42 -13.16 4.66 -14.35
CA VAL A 42 -12.62 4.37 -15.68
C VAL A 42 -11.41 3.48 -15.51
N LEU A 43 -11.33 2.43 -16.34
CA LEU A 43 -10.18 1.53 -16.41
C LEU A 43 -9.39 1.81 -17.68
N TYR A 44 -8.07 1.88 -17.53
CA TYR A 44 -7.07 2.04 -18.57
C TYR A 44 -6.29 0.75 -18.74
N ARG A 45 -5.70 0.54 -19.92
CA ARG A 45 -4.84 -0.61 -20.22
C ARG A 45 -3.39 -0.18 -20.29
N TYR A 46 -2.50 -1.04 -19.82
CA TYR A 46 -1.06 -0.87 -19.95
C TYR A 46 -0.40 -2.21 -20.26
N GLN A 47 0.55 -2.21 -21.20
CA GLN A 47 1.36 -3.39 -21.48
C GLN A 47 2.63 -3.38 -20.61
N PRO A 48 2.74 -4.26 -19.60
CA PRO A 48 3.92 -4.31 -18.75
C PRO A 48 5.15 -4.81 -19.51
N ARG A 49 6.30 -4.29 -19.08
CA ARG A 49 7.62 -4.83 -19.42
C ARG A 49 7.96 -5.96 -18.46
N SER A 50 8.86 -6.85 -18.88
CA SER A 50 9.31 -7.99 -18.06
C SER A 50 9.95 -7.60 -16.72
N THR A 51 10.33 -6.33 -16.54
CA THR A 51 10.91 -5.80 -15.30
C THR A 51 9.88 -5.14 -14.39
N ASP A 52 8.62 -5.03 -14.80
CA ASP A 52 7.61 -4.31 -14.06
C ASP A 52 7.07 -5.15 -12.89
N SER A 53 7.05 -4.53 -11.72
CA SER A 53 6.50 -5.11 -10.49
C SER A 53 5.29 -4.30 -10.01
N VAL A 54 4.42 -4.92 -9.22
CA VAL A 54 3.23 -4.25 -8.67
C VAL A 54 3.59 -2.96 -7.93
N PHE A 55 4.68 -2.96 -7.16
CA PHE A 55 5.14 -1.78 -6.43
C PHE A 55 5.69 -0.69 -7.35
N GLY A 56 6.48 -1.08 -8.35
CA GLY A 56 7.00 -0.15 -9.34
C GLY A 56 5.84 0.53 -10.08
N PHE A 57 4.87 -0.26 -10.53
CA PHE A 57 3.71 0.24 -11.24
C PHE A 57 2.84 1.18 -10.40
N SER A 58 2.46 0.76 -9.18
CA SER A 58 1.73 1.59 -8.22
C SER A 58 2.38 2.94 -7.94
N SER A 59 3.72 2.98 -7.90
CA SER A 59 4.47 4.20 -7.64
C SER A 59 4.37 5.23 -8.76
N HIS A 60 4.17 4.81 -10.02
CA HIS A 60 4.02 5.75 -11.15
C HIS A 60 2.70 6.53 -11.09
N PHE A 61 1.63 5.89 -10.61
CA PHE A 61 0.28 6.47 -10.55
C PHE A 61 -0.09 7.00 -9.17
N SER A 62 0.79 6.85 -8.17
CA SER A 62 0.48 7.09 -6.75
C SER A 62 -0.74 6.31 -6.26
N LEU A 63 -0.99 5.12 -6.84
CA LEU A 63 -2.07 4.23 -6.42
C LEU A 63 -1.57 3.26 -5.35
N PRO A 64 -2.43 2.84 -4.40
CA PRO A 64 -2.12 1.73 -3.52
C PRO A 64 -1.81 0.46 -4.32
N TYR A 65 -0.84 -0.33 -3.88
CA TYR A 65 -0.57 -1.64 -4.50
C TYR A 65 -1.73 -2.60 -4.33
N ASP A 66 -2.51 -2.46 -3.26
CA ASP A 66 -3.75 -3.19 -3.00
C ASP A 66 -4.75 -3.00 -4.16
N THR A 67 -4.88 -1.77 -4.66
CA THR A 67 -5.76 -1.43 -5.78
C THR A 67 -5.32 -2.10 -7.07
N VAL A 68 -4.03 -1.99 -7.41
CA VAL A 68 -3.48 -2.60 -8.62
C VAL A 68 -3.52 -4.13 -8.53
N ALA A 69 -3.13 -4.69 -7.38
CA ALA A 69 -3.08 -6.13 -7.16
C ALA A 69 -4.47 -6.76 -7.24
N SER A 70 -5.44 -6.18 -6.53
CA SER A 70 -6.79 -6.72 -6.47
C SER A 70 -7.52 -6.65 -7.82
N LEU A 71 -7.36 -5.57 -8.58
CA LEU A 71 -7.92 -5.43 -9.92
C LEU A 71 -7.34 -6.44 -10.90
N ASN A 72 -6.02 -6.68 -10.85
CA ASN A 72 -5.31 -7.55 -11.77
C ASN A 72 -5.15 -8.98 -11.25
N ARG A 73 -5.88 -9.35 -10.19
CA ARG A 73 -5.83 -10.68 -9.55
C ARG A 73 -4.40 -11.14 -9.18
N VAL A 74 -3.53 -10.21 -8.80
CA VAL A 74 -2.16 -10.50 -8.38
C VAL A 74 -2.20 -11.14 -6.99
N GLU A 75 -1.82 -12.41 -6.91
CA GLU A 75 -1.92 -13.18 -5.66
C GLU A 75 -0.86 -12.82 -4.62
N SER A 76 0.32 -12.35 -5.06
CA SER A 76 1.43 -12.06 -4.17
C SER A 76 2.36 -10.96 -4.67
N SER A 77 3.05 -10.32 -3.73
CA SER A 77 4.05 -9.26 -3.99
C SER A 77 5.26 -9.69 -4.84
N VAL A 78 5.52 -11.00 -4.95
CA VAL A 78 6.62 -11.57 -5.75
C VAL A 78 6.16 -12.10 -7.10
N THR A 79 4.85 -12.02 -7.38
CA THR A 79 4.30 -12.40 -8.68
C THR A 79 4.71 -11.36 -9.72
N GLU A 80 5.40 -11.81 -10.77
CA GLU A 80 5.72 -10.96 -11.92
C GLU A 80 4.44 -10.59 -12.67
N MET A 81 4.30 -9.32 -13.06
CA MET A 81 3.13 -8.88 -13.84
C MET A 81 3.33 -9.03 -15.36
N GLY A 82 4.42 -9.67 -15.80
CA GLY A 82 5.01 -9.49 -17.12
C GLY A 82 4.42 -10.28 -18.29
N THR A 83 3.24 -10.88 -18.19
CA THR A 83 2.73 -11.78 -19.26
C THR A 83 1.36 -11.43 -19.84
N GLY A 84 0.71 -10.33 -19.43
CA GLY A 84 -0.60 -9.93 -19.96
C GLY A 84 -0.84 -8.41 -19.86
N THR A 85 -1.95 -7.92 -20.42
CA THR A 85 -2.35 -6.51 -20.21
C THR A 85 -2.72 -6.27 -18.75
N ILE A 86 -2.22 -5.17 -18.20
CA ILE A 86 -2.60 -4.68 -16.87
C ILE A 86 -3.72 -3.65 -17.01
N LEU A 87 -4.71 -3.75 -16.14
CA LEU A 87 -5.75 -2.74 -15.97
C LEU A 87 -5.36 -1.76 -14.85
N VAL A 88 -5.66 -0.48 -15.06
CA VAL A 88 -5.38 0.61 -14.10
C VAL A 88 -6.65 1.41 -13.88
N PRO A 89 -7.12 1.56 -12.63
CA PRO A 89 -8.29 2.37 -12.34
C PRO A 89 -7.90 3.83 -12.14
N ASN A 90 -8.81 4.74 -12.46
CA ASN A 90 -8.64 6.18 -12.23
C ASN A 90 -8.89 6.64 -10.79
N GLN A 91 -9.05 5.71 -9.86
CA GLN A 91 -9.29 6.02 -8.47
C GLN A 91 -8.83 4.87 -7.56
N PRO A 92 -8.40 5.18 -6.33
CA PRO A 92 -8.02 4.16 -5.36
C PRO A 92 -9.25 3.44 -4.80
N GLY A 93 -9.07 2.17 -4.50
CA GLY A 93 -10.07 1.31 -3.89
C GLY A 93 -9.71 -0.16 -4.05
N LEU A 94 -10.56 -1.03 -3.52
CA LEU A 94 -10.34 -2.47 -3.52
C LEU A 94 -11.30 -3.16 -4.49
N PHE A 95 -10.78 -4.05 -5.34
CA PHE A 95 -11.56 -4.86 -6.27
C PHE A 95 -11.68 -6.29 -5.77
N VAL A 96 -12.90 -6.74 -5.47
CA VAL A 96 -13.14 -8.08 -4.94
C VAL A 96 -13.94 -8.87 -5.99
N PRO A 97 -13.35 -9.93 -6.59
CA PRO A 97 -14.05 -10.67 -7.63
C PRO A 97 -15.27 -11.40 -7.06
N GLU A 98 -16.39 -11.38 -7.79
CA GLU A 98 -17.58 -12.17 -7.43
C GLU A 98 -17.32 -13.68 -7.50
N THR A 99 -16.34 -14.08 -8.32
CA THR A 99 -15.88 -15.48 -8.41
C THR A 99 -14.40 -15.55 -8.04
N PRO A 100 -14.09 -15.84 -6.75
CA PRO A 100 -12.74 -16.06 -6.28
C PRO A 100 -12.10 -17.32 -6.89
N ARG A 101 -10.85 -17.19 -7.31
CA ARG A 101 -9.99 -18.23 -7.90
C ARG A 101 -8.81 -18.53 -6.97
N SER A 102 -8.24 -17.52 -6.32
CA SER A 102 -7.11 -17.66 -5.41
C SER A 102 -7.50 -17.70 -3.93
N GLU A 103 -6.57 -18.13 -3.07
CA GLU A 103 -6.74 -18.06 -1.61
C GLU A 103 -6.89 -16.61 -1.10
N LEU A 104 -6.09 -15.69 -1.67
CA LEU A 104 -6.19 -14.27 -1.34
C LEU A 104 -7.60 -13.74 -1.69
N GLU A 105 -8.11 -14.08 -2.87
CA GLU A 105 -9.45 -13.66 -3.29
C GLU A 105 -10.56 -14.25 -2.43
N ARG A 106 -10.46 -15.53 -2.02
CA ARG A 106 -11.41 -16.16 -1.10
C ARG A 106 -11.43 -15.43 0.25
N MET A 107 -10.27 -15.09 0.76
CA MET A 107 -10.15 -14.29 1.99
C MET A 107 -10.75 -12.90 1.82
N MET A 108 -10.45 -12.21 0.71
CA MET A 108 -11.02 -10.88 0.42
C MET A 108 -12.54 -10.92 0.33
N ALA A 109 -13.12 -11.93 -0.35
CA ALA A 109 -14.56 -12.11 -0.45
C ALA A 109 -15.19 -12.26 0.95
N GLY A 110 -14.65 -13.15 1.79
CA GLY A 110 -15.17 -13.37 3.14
C GLY A 110 -15.08 -12.13 4.05
N VAL A 111 -13.99 -11.37 3.97
CA VAL A 111 -13.87 -10.09 4.72
C VAL A 111 -14.86 -9.06 4.21
N SER A 112 -15.07 -9.01 2.89
CA SER A 112 -15.94 -8.01 2.26
C SER A 112 -17.40 -8.22 2.61
N GLU A 113 -17.88 -9.48 2.58
CA GLU A 113 -19.23 -9.84 3.04
C GLU A 113 -19.47 -9.48 4.50
N ALA A 114 -18.46 -9.61 5.35
CA ALA A 114 -18.59 -9.41 6.79
C ALA A 114 -18.42 -7.95 7.25
N GLN A 115 -17.58 -7.17 6.56
CA GLN A 115 -17.06 -5.90 7.11
C GLN A 115 -17.16 -4.70 6.16
N ARG A 116 -17.20 -4.92 4.83
CA ARG A 116 -17.16 -3.81 3.87
C ARG A 116 -18.57 -3.39 3.46
N VAL A 117 -18.77 -2.08 3.33
CA VAL A 117 -20.05 -1.47 2.94
C VAL A 117 -19.84 -0.50 1.78
N GLY A 118 -20.90 -0.24 1.01
CA GLY A 118 -20.83 0.72 -0.10
C GLY A 118 -20.07 0.22 -1.34
N GLY A 119 -20.02 -1.10 -1.55
CA GLY A 119 -19.46 -1.69 -2.76
C GLY A 119 -20.30 -1.38 -4.00
N GLU A 120 -19.63 -1.00 -5.08
CA GLU A 120 -20.21 -0.80 -6.40
C GLU A 120 -19.95 -2.04 -7.26
N ARG A 121 -20.99 -2.63 -7.82
CA ARG A 121 -20.82 -3.75 -8.75
C ARG A 121 -20.33 -3.25 -10.09
N VAL A 122 -19.18 -3.76 -10.55
CA VAL A 122 -18.55 -3.38 -11.82
C VAL A 122 -18.31 -4.61 -12.69
N LEU A 123 -18.50 -4.44 -14.00
CA LEU A 123 -18.22 -5.47 -14.99
C LEU A 123 -16.93 -5.09 -15.73
N ILE A 124 -15.98 -6.02 -15.76
CA ILE A 124 -14.66 -5.82 -16.34
C ILE A 124 -14.50 -6.81 -17.48
N ALA A 125 -14.15 -6.30 -18.65
CA ALA A 125 -13.82 -7.15 -19.80
C ALA A 125 -12.36 -7.61 -19.68
N GLY A 126 -12.15 -8.92 -19.69
CA GLY A 126 -10.85 -9.55 -19.81
C GLY A 126 -10.34 -9.56 -21.26
N GLU A 127 -9.13 -10.09 -21.46
CA GLU A 127 -8.51 -10.17 -22.80
C GLU A 127 -9.21 -11.19 -23.72
N ASP A 128 -9.78 -12.26 -23.16
CA ASP A 128 -10.41 -13.36 -23.90
C ASP A 128 -11.91 -13.12 -24.21
N ASP A 129 -12.33 -11.85 -24.33
CA ASP A 129 -13.74 -11.43 -24.37
C ASP A 129 -14.59 -11.91 -23.17
N SER A 130 -13.94 -12.40 -22.11
CA SER A 130 -14.59 -12.76 -20.86
C SER A 130 -15.08 -11.51 -20.15
N ILE A 131 -16.28 -11.58 -19.57
CA ILE A 131 -16.78 -10.51 -18.69
C ILE A 131 -16.78 -11.06 -17.27
N GLU A 132 -16.02 -10.40 -16.41
CA GLU A 132 -15.91 -10.74 -15.01
C GLU A 132 -16.54 -9.66 -14.15
N ALA A 133 -17.27 -10.08 -13.11
CA ALA A 133 -17.89 -9.17 -12.17
C ALA A 133 -17.03 -9.00 -10.92
N PHE A 134 -16.89 -7.76 -10.48
CA PHE A 134 -16.19 -7.38 -9.27
C PHE A 134 -17.06 -6.45 -8.43
N TRP A 135 -16.86 -6.51 -7.12
CA TRP A 135 -17.25 -5.45 -6.20
C TRP A 135 -16.09 -4.47 -6.06
N PHE A 136 -16.32 -3.22 -6.42
CA PHE A 136 -15.38 -2.13 -6.22
C PHE A 136 -15.75 -1.38 -4.93
N PHE A 137 -14.81 -1.32 -3.98
CA PHE A 137 -14.96 -0.59 -2.73
C PHE A 137 -14.03 0.65 -2.76
N PRO A 138 -14.58 1.85 -3.02
CA PRO A 138 -13.78 3.06 -3.16
C PRO A 138 -13.00 3.40 -1.89
N GLY A 139 -11.70 3.68 -2.01
CA GLY A 139 -10.84 4.04 -0.89
C GLY A 139 -10.47 2.91 0.08
N GLU A 140 -11.13 1.74 -0.01
CA GLU A 140 -10.77 0.56 0.77
C GLU A 140 -9.42 -0.02 0.35
N LEU A 141 -8.74 -0.65 1.31
CA LEU A 141 -7.44 -1.29 1.14
C LEU A 141 -7.46 -2.72 1.72
N PHE A 142 -6.36 -3.46 1.57
CA PHE A 142 -6.20 -4.69 2.33
C PHE A 142 -6.19 -4.39 3.82
N THR A 143 -6.94 -5.20 4.56
CA THR A 143 -6.81 -5.38 6.01
C THR A 143 -5.40 -5.87 6.35
N SER A 144 -5.03 -5.79 7.63
CA SER A 144 -3.73 -6.28 8.11
C SER A 144 -3.48 -7.75 7.76
N ILE A 145 -4.52 -8.58 7.74
CA ILE A 145 -4.43 -10.02 7.45
C ILE A 145 -4.23 -10.22 5.94
N GLU A 146 -5.08 -9.62 5.10
CA GLU A 146 -4.98 -9.67 3.64
C GLU A 146 -3.59 -9.18 3.17
N ARG A 147 -3.12 -8.06 3.75
CA ARG A 147 -1.82 -7.49 3.44
C ARG A 147 -0.67 -8.42 3.83
N SER A 148 -0.73 -9.01 5.03
CA SER A 148 0.33 -9.93 5.49
C SER A 148 0.42 -11.16 4.59
N PHE A 149 -0.72 -11.67 4.14
CA PHE A 149 -0.81 -12.78 3.19
C PHE A 149 -0.18 -12.39 1.84
N PHE A 150 -0.60 -11.26 1.26
CA PHE A 150 -0.11 -10.78 -0.04
C PHE A 150 1.40 -10.50 -0.04
N LEU A 151 1.90 -9.88 1.04
CA LEU A 151 3.33 -9.58 1.20
C LEU A 151 4.16 -10.81 1.55
N ARG A 152 3.54 -12.00 1.75
CA ARG A 152 4.18 -13.24 2.19
C ARG A 152 5.12 -13.02 3.38
N ILE A 153 4.71 -12.14 4.30
CA ILE A 153 5.53 -11.83 5.47
C ILE A 153 5.45 -13.03 6.40
N VAL A 154 6.50 -13.85 6.39
CA VAL A 154 6.82 -14.69 7.53
C VAL A 154 7.28 -13.71 8.62
N PHE A 155 6.46 -13.50 9.65
CA PHE A 155 6.85 -12.72 10.82
C PHE A 155 8.16 -13.31 11.37
N ARG A 156 9.30 -12.69 11.04
CA ARG A 156 10.56 -12.93 11.74
C ARG A 156 10.58 -11.92 12.87
N TYR A 157 10.44 -12.41 14.10
CA TYR A 157 10.74 -11.59 15.27
C TYR A 157 12.14 -10.98 15.06
N PRO A 158 12.34 -9.69 15.33
CA PRO A 158 13.68 -9.14 15.38
C PRO A 158 14.48 -9.99 16.38
N PRO A 159 15.75 -10.32 16.10
CA PRO A 159 16.56 -11.04 17.10
C PRO A 159 16.53 -10.21 18.38
N CYS A 160 16.07 -10.82 19.49
CA CYS A 160 16.15 -10.21 20.81
C CYS A 160 17.57 -9.69 20.99
N ARG A 161 17.77 -8.37 21.03
CA ARG A 161 19.04 -7.80 21.46
C ARG A 161 19.27 -8.27 22.90
N ARG A 162 20.38 -8.95 23.15
CA ARG A 162 20.80 -9.25 24.52
C ARG A 162 21.08 -7.93 25.25
N PRO A 163 20.79 -7.83 26.55
CA PRO A 163 21.07 -6.64 27.35
C PRO A 163 22.57 -6.26 27.46
N ASP A 164 23.48 -7.09 26.95
CA ASP A 164 24.93 -6.90 27.10
C ASP A 164 25.55 -5.89 26.11
N ASP A 165 24.81 -5.42 25.10
CA ASP A 165 25.32 -4.49 24.08
C ASP A 165 25.34 -3.01 24.53
N LEU A 166 25.03 -2.73 25.80
CA LEU A 166 24.97 -1.37 26.35
C LEU A 166 26.17 -1.04 27.24
N VAL A 167 27.39 -1.35 26.78
CA VAL A 167 28.59 -0.74 27.35
C VAL A 167 28.84 0.59 26.66
N LEU A 168 28.21 1.64 27.18
CA LEU A 168 28.56 3.02 26.90
C LEU A 168 30.03 3.25 27.32
N ARG A 169 30.93 3.31 26.33
CA ARG A 169 32.27 3.85 26.54
C ARG A 169 32.15 5.35 26.80
N HIS A 170 32.14 5.74 28.07
CA HIS A 170 32.44 7.13 28.47
C HIS A 170 33.94 7.39 28.28
N PRO A 171 34.36 8.40 27.51
CA PRO A 171 35.73 8.90 27.62
C PRO A 171 35.85 9.71 28.92
N ALA A 172 36.74 9.27 29.80
CA ALA A 172 37.11 10.01 31.01
C ALA A 172 37.80 11.32 30.60
N GLN A 173 37.11 12.45 30.77
CA GLN A 173 37.74 13.77 30.75
C GLN A 173 38.38 14.03 32.10
N SER A 174 39.71 14.16 32.08
CA SER A 174 40.55 14.55 33.21
C SER A 174 40.27 16.01 33.58
N TYR A 175 39.75 16.27 34.78
CA TYR A 175 39.67 17.63 35.33
C TYR A 175 40.56 17.76 36.57
N HIS A 176 41.51 18.70 36.49
CA HIS A 176 42.37 19.18 37.57
C HIS A 176 41.54 19.92 38.64
N GLY A 177 41.91 19.75 39.91
CA GLY A 177 41.24 20.33 41.08
C GLY A 177 41.34 21.87 41.20
N PRO A 178 40.79 22.43 42.30
CA PRO A 178 41.69 22.97 43.32
C PRO A 178 41.28 22.63 44.77
N GLY A 179 42.27 22.75 45.67
CA GLY A 179 42.31 22.24 47.04
C GLY A 179 41.42 22.89 48.11
N PRO A 180 41.61 22.48 49.38
CA PRO A 180 40.60 22.55 50.42
C PRO A 180 40.68 23.83 51.28
N LEU A 181 39.53 24.27 51.81
CA LEU A 181 39.49 25.16 52.97
C LEU A 181 38.46 24.72 54.02
N SER A 182 38.91 24.88 55.26
CA SER A 182 38.52 24.28 56.53
C SER A 182 37.23 24.83 57.21
N ARG A 183 36.93 24.18 58.36
CA ARG A 183 36.06 24.56 59.50
C ARG A 183 34.62 24.04 59.43
N GLY A 184 34.03 23.50 60.48
CA GLY A 184 34.43 23.38 61.87
C GLY A 184 33.32 22.71 62.67
N SER A 185 33.73 22.04 63.75
CA SER A 185 32.94 21.39 64.80
C SER A 185 31.67 22.12 65.26
N ARG A 186 30.61 21.38 65.61
CA ARG A 186 30.04 21.35 66.98
C ARG A 186 28.96 20.28 67.16
N SER A 187 29.20 19.46 68.17
CA SER A 187 28.24 18.63 68.90
C SER A 187 27.22 19.48 69.66
N ARG A 188 25.98 19.00 69.77
CA ARG A 188 25.12 19.27 70.94
C ARG A 188 24.26 18.03 71.22
N GLY A 189 24.56 17.37 72.33
CA GLY A 189 23.58 16.62 73.10
C GLY A 189 23.15 17.48 74.28
N SER A 190 21.85 17.47 74.56
CA SER A 190 21.22 17.57 75.87
C SER A 190 19.81 17.02 75.71
#